data_AF-A0A2A7AWD9-F1
#
_entry.id   AF-A0A2A7AWD9-F1
#
_cell.length_a   1.000
_cell.length_b   1.000
_cell.length_c   1.000
_cell.angle_alpha   90.00
_cell.angle_beta   90.00
_cell.angle_gamma   90.00
#
_symmetry.space_group_name_H-M   'P 1'
#
loop_
_entity.id
_entity.type
_entity.pdbx_description
1 polymer ?
#
loop_
_entity_poly.entity_id
_entity_poly.type
_entity_poly.pdbx_seq_one_letter_code
_entity_poly.pdbx_strand_id
1 'polypeptide(L)'
;MKQTVKTSRAAGQLEKMFRELNKHYFAGNLPEPIISLKKTPSAYGHITCSKVWQAGGENKYEINISSATLDRPIEETASTLLHEMVHEYCMETGIKDTSNNGVYHNRRFKEQAEAHGLTVDHHEKYGWTITSPSEELLDFIIFQGWQDIQMGERLAWSDMAGTGAGSKAPGSSQTGAPKPPKAKSSTRRWVCPKCGTIIRSTKEVRVICADCMELFVKAD
;
A
#
# COMPACT_ATOMS: atom_id res chain seq x y z
N MET A 1 16.29 -9.68 15.32
CA MET A 1 15.90 -9.25 13.95
C MET A 1 16.36 -7.81 13.73
N LYS A 2 16.84 -7.45 12.54
CA LYS A 2 17.30 -6.08 12.22
C LYS A 2 16.07 -5.22 11.86
N GLN A 3 15.90 -4.05 12.46
CA GLN A 3 14.78 -3.14 12.20
C GLN A 3 14.86 -2.53 10.78
N THR A 4 13.71 -2.34 10.12
CA THR A 4 13.61 -1.74 8.77
C THR A 4 13.51 -0.22 8.84
N VAL A 5 14.63 0.42 9.19
CA VAL A 5 14.75 1.88 9.41
C VAL A 5 15.61 2.60 8.37
N LYS A 6 16.09 1.88 7.35
CA LYS A 6 16.91 2.42 6.25
C LYS A 6 16.18 2.29 4.93
N THR A 7 16.21 3.33 4.10
CA THR A 7 15.56 3.36 2.78
C THR A 7 15.94 2.16 1.91
N SER A 8 17.22 1.79 1.86
CA SER A 8 17.68 0.62 1.08
C SER A 8 17.13 -0.71 1.58
N ARG A 9 16.88 -0.83 2.89
CA ARG A 9 16.28 -2.03 3.48
C ARG A 9 14.78 -2.09 3.22
N ALA A 10 14.09 -0.94 3.28
CA ALA A 10 12.68 -0.85 2.92
C ALA A 10 12.46 -1.18 1.44
N ALA A 11 13.25 -0.59 0.53
CA ALA A 11 13.22 -0.89 -0.89
C ALA A 11 13.50 -2.39 -1.15
N GLY A 12 14.56 -2.95 -0.56
CA GLY A 12 14.86 -4.38 -0.73
C GLY A 12 13.80 -5.32 -0.15
N GLN A 13 13.07 -4.91 0.90
CA GLN A 13 11.91 -5.66 1.38
C GLN A 13 10.75 -5.59 0.39
N LEU A 14 10.43 -4.43 -0.17
CA LEU A 14 9.39 -4.26 -1.19
C LEU A 14 9.69 -5.03 -2.48
N GLU A 15 10.95 -5.03 -2.94
CA GLU A 15 11.38 -5.86 -4.08
C GLU A 15 11.20 -7.36 -3.80
N LYS A 16 11.53 -7.80 -2.57
CA LYS A 16 11.26 -9.19 -2.16
C LYS A 16 9.76 -9.49 -2.16
N MET A 17 8.94 -8.59 -1.60
CA MET A 17 7.49 -8.73 -1.59
C MET A 17 6.94 -8.83 -3.01
N PHE A 18 7.37 -7.95 -3.93
CA PHE A 18 6.97 -7.98 -5.33
C PHE A 18 7.25 -9.35 -5.95
N ARG A 19 8.48 -9.87 -5.81
CA ARG A 19 8.84 -11.17 -6.41
C ARG A 19 8.00 -12.33 -5.87
N GLU A 20 7.70 -12.34 -4.57
CA GLU A 20 6.90 -13.40 -3.96
C GLU A 20 5.40 -13.27 -4.31
N LEU A 21 4.86 -12.05 -4.35
CA LEU A 21 3.50 -11.80 -4.83
C LEU A 21 3.36 -12.15 -6.32
N ASN A 22 4.35 -11.82 -7.14
CA ASN A 22 4.37 -12.12 -8.58
C ASN A 22 4.32 -13.63 -8.80
N LYS A 23 5.16 -14.40 -8.09
CA LYS A 23 5.11 -15.87 -8.14
C LYS A 23 3.75 -16.43 -7.70
N HIS A 24 3.19 -15.89 -6.62
CA HIS A 24 1.99 -16.45 -6.01
C HIS A 24 0.71 -16.14 -6.79
N TYR A 25 0.51 -14.88 -7.18
CA TYR A 25 -0.74 -14.44 -7.83
C TYR A 25 -0.64 -14.35 -9.35
N PHE A 26 0.55 -14.12 -9.91
CA PHE A 26 0.72 -13.83 -11.35
C PHE A 26 1.58 -14.90 -12.07
N ALA A 27 1.81 -16.04 -11.43
CA ALA A 27 2.65 -17.13 -11.94
C ALA A 27 4.09 -16.72 -12.32
N GLY A 28 4.58 -15.60 -11.77
CA GLY A 28 5.90 -15.05 -12.08
C GLY A 28 6.00 -14.33 -13.43
N ASN A 29 4.89 -14.01 -14.07
CA ASN A 29 4.87 -13.45 -15.42
C ASN A 29 5.02 -11.92 -15.47
N LEU A 30 4.91 -11.20 -14.35
CA LEU A 30 5.13 -9.76 -14.36
C LEU A 30 6.62 -9.44 -14.49
N PRO A 31 7.01 -8.50 -15.39
CA PRO A 31 8.38 -8.01 -15.43
C PRO A 31 8.71 -7.30 -14.12
N GLU A 32 9.98 -7.35 -13.67
CA GLU A 32 10.34 -6.71 -12.41
C GLU A 32 10.50 -5.18 -12.60
N PRO A 33 9.69 -4.35 -11.91
CA PRO A 33 9.72 -2.90 -12.02
C PRO A 33 10.83 -2.30 -11.15
N ILE A 34 11.09 -1.00 -11.34
CA ILE A 34 11.85 -0.21 -10.39
C ILE A 34 10.92 0.16 -9.22
N ILE A 35 11.26 -0.26 -8.00
CA ILE A 35 10.56 0.18 -6.80
C ILE A 35 11.18 1.48 -6.28
N SER A 36 10.38 2.53 -6.17
CA SER A 36 10.82 3.81 -5.62
C SER A 36 10.05 4.20 -4.35
N LEU A 37 10.70 5.03 -3.52
CA LEU A 37 10.17 5.53 -2.26
C LEU A 37 10.16 7.05 -2.28
N LYS A 38 9.19 7.62 -2.99
CA LYS A 38 9.00 9.07 -3.12
C LYS A 38 7.69 9.47 -2.47
N LYS A 39 7.68 10.64 -1.84
CA LYS A 39 6.48 11.20 -1.23
C LYS A 39 5.41 11.45 -2.28
N THR A 40 4.22 10.90 -2.07
CA THR A 40 3.04 11.18 -2.89
C THR A 40 1.90 11.62 -1.96
N PRO A 41 1.56 12.92 -1.93
CA PRO A 41 0.62 13.44 -0.93
C PRO A 41 -0.81 12.93 -1.04
N SER A 42 -1.24 12.48 -2.21
CA SER A 42 -2.62 12.07 -2.50
C SER A 42 -2.80 10.58 -2.79
N ALA A 43 -1.75 9.76 -2.67
CA ALA A 43 -1.81 8.34 -2.94
C ALA A 43 -0.81 7.55 -2.08
N TYR A 44 -1.14 6.30 -1.80
CA TYR A 44 -0.26 5.39 -1.06
C TYR A 44 0.80 4.73 -1.95
N GLY A 45 0.48 4.59 -3.24
CA GLY A 45 1.39 4.14 -4.28
C GLY A 45 0.89 4.63 -5.64
N HIS A 46 1.71 4.43 -6.67
CA HIS A 46 1.29 4.53 -8.06
C HIS A 46 2.30 3.80 -8.96
N ILE A 47 1.81 3.30 -10.10
CA ILE A 47 2.63 2.80 -11.20
C ILE A 47 2.69 3.79 -12.37
N THR A 48 3.79 3.77 -13.13
CA THR A 48 3.88 4.47 -14.41
C THR A 48 3.07 3.76 -15.49
N CYS A 49 2.33 4.51 -16.33
CA CYS A 49 1.53 3.93 -17.42
C CYS A 49 2.36 3.35 -18.59
N SER A 50 3.69 3.42 -18.51
CA SER A 50 4.63 2.87 -19.48
C SER A 50 5.95 2.55 -18.79
N LYS A 51 6.82 1.82 -19.50
CA LYS A 51 8.18 1.52 -19.06
C LYS A 51 9.06 2.76 -19.23
N VAL A 52 9.30 3.50 -18.15
CA VAL A 52 10.00 4.80 -18.17
C VAL A 52 11.48 4.71 -17.79
N TRP A 53 11.93 3.57 -17.26
CA TRP A 53 13.32 3.35 -16.87
C TRP A 53 14.03 2.46 -17.88
N GLN A 54 15.31 2.75 -18.14
CA GLN A 54 16.22 1.83 -18.81
C GLN A 54 17.24 1.34 -17.77
N ALA A 55 17.21 0.05 -17.44
CA ALA A 55 18.11 -0.55 -16.46
C ALA A 55 18.47 -1.98 -16.85
N GLY A 56 19.75 -2.32 -16.79
CA GLY A 56 20.22 -3.67 -17.14
C GLY A 56 19.96 -4.08 -18.60
N GLY A 57 19.76 -3.12 -19.50
CA GLY A 57 19.42 -3.38 -20.91
C GLY A 57 17.92 -3.55 -21.19
N GLU A 58 17.07 -3.47 -20.17
CA GLU A 58 15.62 -3.60 -20.29
C GLU A 58 14.91 -2.28 -19.97
N ASN A 59 13.74 -2.09 -20.58
CA ASN A 59 12.82 -1.04 -20.19
C ASN A 59 11.93 -1.55 -19.06
N LYS A 60 11.77 -0.77 -17.98
CA LYS A 60 11.03 -1.15 -16.77
C LYS A 60 9.99 -0.10 -16.38
N TYR A 61 8.88 -0.56 -15.82
CA TYR A 61 7.93 0.30 -15.10
C TYR A 61 8.56 0.84 -13.83
N GLU A 62 7.94 1.88 -13.26
CA GLU A 62 8.20 2.32 -11.89
C GLU A 62 6.94 2.08 -11.05
N ILE A 63 7.08 1.36 -9.94
CA ILE A 63 6.08 1.35 -8.87
C ILE A 63 6.65 2.18 -7.73
N ASN A 64 6.02 3.32 -7.47
CA ASN A 64 6.34 4.14 -6.32
C ASN A 64 5.45 3.77 -5.14
N ILE A 65 6.04 3.52 -3.98
CA ILE A 65 5.32 3.45 -2.70
C ILE A 65 5.60 4.73 -1.92
N SER A 66 4.54 5.41 -1.49
CA SER A 66 4.64 6.73 -0.87
C SER A 66 5.40 6.65 0.45
N SER A 67 6.57 7.31 0.50
CA SER A 67 7.40 7.40 1.71
C SER A 67 6.63 7.94 2.91
N ALA A 68 5.60 8.75 2.68
CA ALA A 68 4.75 9.35 3.71
C ALA A 68 3.81 8.38 4.42
N THR A 69 3.59 7.19 3.84
CA THR A 69 2.63 6.20 4.35
C THR A 69 3.23 4.80 4.44
N LEU A 70 4.56 4.76 4.43
CA LEU A 70 5.36 3.54 4.43
C LEU A 70 5.39 2.87 5.82
N ASP A 71 5.07 3.63 6.87
CA ASP A 71 4.96 3.18 8.27
C ASP A 71 3.60 2.58 8.64
N ARG A 72 2.71 2.41 7.65
CA ARG A 72 1.45 1.67 7.82
C ARG A 72 1.73 0.18 8.10
N PRO A 73 0.75 -0.55 8.68
CA PRO A 73 0.85 -2.00 8.86
C PRO A 73 1.28 -2.70 7.56
N ILE A 74 2.10 -3.74 7.67
CA ILE A 74 2.65 -4.44 6.52
C ILE A 74 1.58 -4.93 5.55
N GLU A 75 0.39 -5.26 6.05
CA GLU A 75 -0.76 -5.71 5.28
C GLU A 75 -1.32 -4.63 4.35
N GLU A 76 -1.30 -3.38 4.81
CA GLU A 76 -1.73 -2.21 4.03
C GLU A 76 -0.69 -1.85 2.95
N THR A 77 0.60 -1.98 3.27
CA THR A 77 1.69 -1.80 2.30
C THR A 77 1.69 -2.90 1.25
N ALA A 78 1.47 -4.17 1.65
CA ALA A 78 1.33 -5.29 0.74
C ALA A 78 0.12 -5.11 -0.18
N SER A 79 -1.03 -4.67 0.37
CA SER A 79 -2.23 -4.37 -0.43
C SER A 79 -1.99 -3.25 -1.44
N THR A 80 -1.24 -2.22 -1.05
CA THR A 80 -0.86 -1.11 -1.95
C THR A 80 0.06 -1.59 -3.06
N LEU A 81 1.09 -2.39 -2.72
CA LEU A 81 1.99 -2.96 -3.73
C LEU A 81 1.21 -3.84 -4.72
N LEU A 82 0.33 -4.69 -4.21
CA LEU A 82 -0.46 -5.61 -5.02
C LEU A 82 -1.48 -4.88 -5.91
N HIS A 83 -2.05 -3.75 -5.44
CA HIS A 83 -2.86 -2.86 -6.26
C HIS A 83 -2.10 -2.38 -7.51
N GLU A 84 -0.87 -1.90 -7.33
CA GLU A 84 -0.04 -1.44 -8.45
C GLU A 84 0.39 -2.61 -9.35
N MET A 85 0.60 -3.81 -8.80
CA MET A 85 0.87 -5.02 -9.59
C MET A 85 -0.34 -5.46 -10.44
N VAL A 86 -1.57 -5.23 -9.97
CA VAL A 86 -2.78 -5.48 -10.77
C VAL A 86 -2.82 -4.52 -11.97
N HIS A 87 -2.46 -3.25 -11.79
CA HIS A 87 -2.31 -2.32 -12.90
C HIS A 87 -1.22 -2.78 -13.89
N GLU A 88 -0.08 -3.25 -13.39
CA GLU A 88 0.99 -3.83 -14.23
C GLU A 88 0.50 -5.02 -15.05
N TYR A 89 -0.19 -5.96 -14.41
CA TYR A 89 -0.79 -7.11 -15.07
C TYR A 89 -1.77 -6.69 -16.17
N CYS A 90 -2.65 -5.73 -15.87
CA CYS A 90 -3.60 -5.20 -16.82
C CYS A 90 -2.91 -4.59 -18.04
N MET A 91 -1.80 -3.86 -17.85
CA MET A 91 -1.01 -3.30 -18.96
C MET A 91 -0.34 -4.40 -19.80
N GLU A 92 0.30 -5.39 -19.17
CA GLU A 92 0.99 -6.48 -19.87
C GLU A 92 0.01 -7.43 -20.61
N THR A 93 -1.25 -7.52 -20.15
CA THR A 93 -2.29 -8.36 -20.77
C THR A 93 -3.29 -7.59 -21.65
N GLY A 94 -3.16 -6.26 -21.75
CA GLY A 94 -4.05 -5.42 -22.55
C GLY A 94 -5.45 -5.22 -21.96
N ILE A 95 -5.64 -5.46 -20.66
CA ILE A 95 -6.89 -5.20 -19.95
C ILE A 95 -6.97 -3.70 -19.62
N LYS A 96 -7.96 -3.02 -20.18
CA LYS A 96 -8.27 -1.62 -19.83
C LYS A 96 -9.05 -1.56 -18.51
N ASP A 97 -8.34 -1.42 -17.40
CA ASP A 97 -8.84 -1.48 -16.02
C ASP A 97 -9.22 -0.12 -15.43
N THR A 98 -8.77 0.97 -16.07
CA THR A 98 -9.13 2.34 -15.70
C THR A 98 -9.84 3.09 -16.84
N SER A 99 -10.56 4.13 -16.45
CA SER A 99 -11.31 5.06 -17.31
C SER A 99 -11.02 6.50 -16.87
N ASN A 100 -11.52 7.50 -17.61
CA ASN A 100 -11.28 8.93 -17.34
C ASN A 100 -9.78 9.25 -17.21
N ASN A 101 -8.99 8.86 -18.22
CA ASN A 101 -7.54 9.08 -18.26
C ASN A 101 -6.81 8.54 -17.02
N GLY A 102 -7.17 7.33 -16.57
CA GLY A 102 -6.53 6.65 -15.45
C GLY A 102 -7.08 7.01 -14.06
N VAL A 103 -8.05 7.94 -13.97
CA VAL A 103 -8.56 8.43 -12.69
C VAL A 103 -9.62 7.50 -12.08
N TYR A 104 -10.39 6.79 -12.91
CA TYR A 104 -11.52 5.97 -12.46
C TYR A 104 -11.23 4.48 -12.63
N HIS A 105 -11.13 3.74 -11.52
CA HIS A 105 -11.00 2.28 -11.51
C HIS A 105 -12.32 1.63 -11.90
N ASN A 106 -12.35 0.95 -13.05
CA ASN A 106 -13.58 0.38 -13.60
C ASN A 106 -13.82 -1.05 -13.06
N ARG A 107 -14.90 -1.72 -13.50
CA ARG A 107 -15.24 -3.07 -13.02
C ARG A 107 -14.17 -4.12 -13.37
N ARG A 108 -13.41 -3.93 -14.44
CA ARG A 108 -12.31 -4.85 -14.80
C ARG A 108 -11.17 -4.75 -13.81
N PHE A 109 -10.88 -3.55 -13.27
CA PHE A 109 -9.93 -3.43 -12.17
C PHE A 109 -10.41 -4.25 -10.96
N LYS A 110 -11.68 -4.11 -10.55
CA LYS A 110 -12.25 -4.89 -9.45
C LYS A 110 -12.06 -6.39 -9.69
N GLU A 111 -12.44 -6.88 -10.87
CA GLU A 111 -12.32 -8.30 -11.23
C GLU A 111 -10.88 -8.79 -11.13
N GLN A 112 -9.91 -8.03 -11.65
CA GLN A 112 -8.50 -8.41 -11.56
C GLN A 112 -7.97 -8.31 -10.14
N ALA A 113 -8.27 -7.26 -9.39
CA ALA A 113 -7.84 -7.11 -8.00
C ALA A 113 -8.38 -8.24 -7.11
N GLU A 114 -9.65 -8.59 -7.25
CA GLU A 114 -10.26 -9.69 -6.49
C GLU A 114 -9.72 -11.07 -6.88
N ALA A 115 -9.37 -11.26 -8.16
CA ALA A 115 -8.70 -12.49 -8.61
C ALA A 115 -7.26 -12.65 -8.08
N HIS A 116 -6.64 -11.57 -7.59
CA HIS A 116 -5.24 -11.55 -7.16
C HIS A 116 -5.09 -11.15 -5.69
N GLY A 117 -6.02 -11.58 -4.83
CA GLY A 117 -5.85 -11.51 -3.37
C GLY A 117 -6.29 -10.21 -2.70
N LEU A 118 -6.99 -9.30 -3.41
CA LEU A 118 -7.57 -8.10 -2.81
C LEU A 118 -9.08 -8.23 -2.65
N THR A 119 -9.66 -7.42 -1.78
CA THR A 119 -11.08 -7.06 -1.81
C THR A 119 -11.21 -5.61 -2.23
N VAL A 120 -12.28 -5.26 -2.95
CA VAL A 120 -12.42 -3.91 -3.52
C VAL A 120 -13.81 -3.32 -3.28
N ASP A 121 -13.83 -2.19 -2.58
CA ASP A 121 -15.03 -1.37 -2.37
C ASP A 121 -15.09 -0.19 -3.36
N HIS A 122 -16.32 0.26 -3.63
CA HIS A 122 -16.59 1.37 -4.54
C HIS A 122 -16.46 2.73 -3.85
N HIS A 123 -15.79 3.67 -4.53
CA HIS A 123 -15.74 5.08 -4.19
C HIS A 123 -16.50 5.89 -5.24
N GLU A 124 -17.37 6.79 -4.81
CA GLU A 124 -18.25 7.58 -5.68
C GLU A 124 -17.50 8.26 -6.84
N LYS A 125 -16.39 8.93 -6.53
CA LYS A 125 -15.57 9.67 -7.52
C LYS A 125 -14.55 8.83 -8.31
N TYR A 126 -13.97 7.80 -7.71
CA TYR A 126 -12.77 7.12 -8.22
C TYR A 126 -13.05 5.66 -8.64
N GLY A 127 -14.30 5.21 -8.51
CA GLY A 127 -14.70 3.86 -8.91
C GLY A 127 -14.25 2.81 -7.91
N TRP A 128 -13.94 1.62 -8.41
CA TRP A 128 -13.53 0.47 -7.59
C TRP A 128 -12.07 0.61 -7.14
N THR A 129 -11.80 1.50 -6.18
CA THR A 129 -10.42 1.89 -5.82
C THR A 129 -10.03 1.52 -4.39
N ILE A 130 -11.00 1.32 -3.50
CA ILE A 130 -10.73 1.10 -2.08
C ILE A 130 -10.36 -0.37 -1.91
N THR A 131 -9.06 -0.65 -1.86
CA THR A 131 -8.53 -2.01 -1.74
C THR A 131 -8.21 -2.36 -0.30
N SER A 132 -8.41 -3.64 0.04
CA SER A 132 -8.02 -4.24 1.33
C SER A 132 -7.52 -5.67 1.08
N PRO A 133 -6.72 -6.24 1.99
CA PRO A 133 -6.25 -7.59 1.80
C PRO A 133 -7.40 -8.59 1.97
N SER A 134 -7.46 -9.61 1.10
CA SER A 134 -8.33 -10.77 1.33
C SER A 134 -7.80 -11.62 2.50
N GLU A 135 -8.62 -12.55 3.00
CA GLU A 135 -8.15 -13.51 4.02
C GLU A 135 -6.96 -14.35 3.52
N GLU A 136 -6.99 -14.75 2.24
CA GLU A 136 -5.87 -15.45 1.59
C GLU A 136 -4.59 -14.61 1.56
N LEU A 137 -4.68 -13.33 1.22
CA LEU A 137 -3.52 -12.45 1.23
C LEU A 137 -2.97 -12.24 2.64
N LEU A 138 -3.84 -12.11 3.65
CA LEU A 138 -3.43 -12.03 5.04
C LEU A 138 -2.65 -13.28 5.46
N ASP A 139 -3.17 -14.47 5.15
CA ASP A 139 -2.49 -15.74 5.44
C ASP A 139 -1.15 -15.83 4.71
N PHE A 140 -1.08 -15.38 3.45
CA PHE A 140 0.17 -15.34 2.69
C PHE A 140 1.20 -14.39 3.31
N ILE A 141 0.79 -13.19 3.75
CA ILE A 141 1.67 -12.24 4.43
C ILE A 141 2.22 -12.84 5.73
N ILE A 142 1.38 -13.52 6.51
CA ILE A 142 1.77 -14.21 7.74
C ILE A 142 2.78 -15.33 7.43
N PHE A 143 2.49 -16.16 6.42
CA PHE A 143 3.36 -17.24 5.97
C PHE A 143 4.75 -16.73 5.54
N GLN A 144 4.77 -15.62 4.80
CA GLN A 144 6.02 -14.98 4.36
C GLN A 144 6.80 -14.32 5.51
N GLY A 145 6.15 -14.09 6.66
CA GLY A 145 6.75 -13.53 7.85
C GLY A 145 7.20 -12.07 7.68
N TRP A 146 6.57 -11.32 6.75
CA TRP A 146 6.93 -9.94 6.51
C TRP A 146 6.63 -9.07 7.74
N GLN A 147 7.51 -8.12 7.99
CA GLN A 147 7.46 -7.24 9.16
C GLN A 147 7.14 -5.83 8.74
N ASP A 148 6.53 -5.05 9.63
CA ASP A 148 6.25 -3.64 9.39
C ASP A 148 7.53 -2.87 9.01
N ILE A 149 7.39 -1.94 8.07
CA ILE A 149 8.47 -1.03 7.69
C ILE A 149 8.43 0.14 8.67
N GLN A 150 9.48 0.30 9.48
CA GLN A 150 9.49 1.29 10.57
C GLN A 150 10.10 2.62 10.11
N MET A 151 9.60 3.16 9.00
CA MET A 151 9.99 4.48 8.50
C MET A 151 8.85 5.13 7.71
N GLY A 152 8.62 6.42 7.96
CA GLY A 152 7.62 7.23 7.28
C GLY A 152 8.08 8.69 7.20
N GLU A 153 7.93 9.31 6.05
CA GLU A 153 8.19 10.74 5.87
C GLU A 153 7.02 11.57 6.40
N ARG A 154 7.29 12.68 7.09
CA ARG A 154 6.20 13.52 7.61
C ARG A 154 5.45 14.21 6.47
N LEU A 155 4.12 14.13 6.50
CA LEU A 155 3.24 14.98 5.70
C LEU A 155 3.06 16.33 6.42
N ALA A 156 3.57 17.40 5.80
CA ALA A 156 3.26 18.77 6.18
C ALA A 156 2.03 19.27 5.43
N TRP A 157 1.38 20.30 5.95
CA TRP A 157 0.23 20.94 5.31
C TRP A 157 0.53 21.39 3.87
N SER A 158 1.74 21.91 3.63
CA SER A 158 2.20 22.34 2.31
C SER A 158 2.23 21.22 1.28
N ASP A 159 2.38 19.96 1.69
CA ASP A 159 2.39 18.82 0.79
C ASP A 159 0.98 18.47 0.29
N MET A 160 -0.05 18.80 1.08
CA MET A 160 -1.46 18.51 0.77
C MET A 160 -2.09 19.55 -0.16
N ALA A 161 -1.48 20.75 -0.25
CA ALA A 161 -1.81 21.76 -1.23
C ALA A 161 -1.01 21.44 -2.51
N GLY A 162 -1.56 20.57 -3.35
CA GLY A 162 -0.86 20.01 -4.52
C GLY A 162 -0.13 21.04 -5.38
N THR A 163 1.01 20.62 -5.94
CA THR A 163 1.77 21.34 -6.96
C THR A 163 0.96 21.46 -8.25
N GLY A 164 0.07 22.45 -8.31
CA GLY A 164 -0.27 23.10 -9.57
C GLY A 164 0.94 23.94 -9.98
N ALA A 165 1.47 23.71 -11.17
CA ALA A 165 2.55 24.52 -11.72
C ALA A 165 2.15 26.01 -11.73
N GLY A 166 2.92 26.86 -11.08
CA GLY A 166 2.72 28.31 -11.09
C GLY A 166 3.32 29.02 -9.89
N SER A 167 4.47 29.65 -10.10
CA SER A 167 5.20 30.57 -9.25
C SER A 167 4.37 31.49 -8.32
N LYS A 168 5.01 31.81 -7.19
CA LYS A 168 4.82 32.95 -6.24
C LYS A 168 4.05 32.65 -4.94
N ALA A 169 4.81 32.64 -3.83
CA ALA A 169 4.34 33.19 -2.55
C ALA A 169 4.28 34.74 -2.64
N PRO A 170 3.70 35.51 -1.69
CA PRO A 170 3.12 35.13 -0.40
C PRO A 170 1.71 35.73 -0.12
N GLY A 171 1.00 35.24 0.90
CA GLY A 171 -0.16 35.98 1.44
C GLY A 171 -1.17 35.12 2.19
N SER A 172 -1.39 35.50 3.45
CA SER A 172 -2.40 35.03 4.41
C SER A 172 -3.72 34.50 3.84
N SER A 173 -4.27 33.43 4.43
CA SER A 173 -5.37 33.54 5.38
C SER A 173 -5.90 32.15 5.76
N GLN A 174 -6.34 32.05 7.01
CA GLN A 174 -6.96 30.89 7.62
C GLN A 174 -8.15 30.40 6.78
N THR A 175 -8.20 29.12 6.45
CA THR A 175 -9.45 28.33 6.50
C THR A 175 -9.07 26.86 6.69
N GLY A 176 -9.69 26.22 7.69
CA GLY A 176 -9.48 24.82 8.00
C GLY A 176 -10.07 23.92 6.93
N ALA A 177 -9.23 23.39 6.04
CA ALA A 177 -9.63 22.28 5.17
C ALA A 177 -9.52 20.95 5.95
N PRO A 178 -10.49 20.03 5.81
CA PRO A 178 -10.51 18.79 6.56
C PRO A 178 -9.33 17.90 6.17
N LYS A 179 -8.70 17.24 7.16
CA LYS A 179 -7.79 16.12 6.90
C LYS A 179 -8.45 15.14 5.92
N PRO A 180 -7.71 14.58 4.94
CA PRO A 180 -8.24 13.48 4.16
C PRO A 180 -8.71 12.39 5.14
N PRO A 181 -9.89 11.79 4.92
CA PRO A 181 -10.40 10.78 5.82
C PRO A 181 -9.35 9.66 5.92
N LYS A 182 -8.89 9.37 7.14
CA LYS A 182 -8.13 8.13 7.37
C LYS A 182 -9.02 7.00 6.86
N ALA A 183 -8.58 6.29 5.83
CA ALA A 183 -9.16 5.00 5.51
C ALA A 183 -9.20 4.21 6.82
N LYS A 184 -10.38 3.71 7.20
CA LYS A 184 -10.49 2.87 8.38
C LYS A 184 -9.65 1.64 8.09
N SER A 185 -8.55 1.46 8.82
CA SER A 185 -7.77 0.24 8.67
C SER A 185 -8.71 -0.94 8.85
N SER A 186 -8.69 -1.85 7.89
CA SER A 186 -9.52 -3.06 7.90
C SER A 186 -9.13 -3.98 9.07
N THR A 187 -7.92 -3.80 9.59
CA THR A 187 -7.32 -4.55 10.70
C THR A 187 -7.21 -3.71 11.98
N ARG A 188 -7.50 -4.35 13.11
CA ARG A 188 -7.36 -3.80 14.46
C ARG A 188 -6.09 -4.37 15.06
N ARG A 189 -5.25 -3.52 15.62
CA ARG A 189 -4.03 -3.93 16.33
C ARG A 189 -4.36 -4.17 17.80
N TRP A 190 -3.85 -5.25 18.36
CA TRP A 190 -3.97 -5.59 19.77
C TRP A 190 -2.59 -5.88 20.34
N VAL A 191 -2.38 -5.53 21.60
CA VAL A 191 -1.11 -5.68 22.28
C VAL A 191 -1.32 -6.39 23.61
N CYS A 192 -0.51 -7.41 23.90
CA CYS A 192 -0.45 -7.97 25.23
C CYS A 192 0.20 -6.94 26.17
N PRO A 193 -0.48 -6.50 27.24
CA PRO A 193 0.04 -5.43 28.10
C PRO A 193 1.32 -5.81 28.85
N LYS A 194 1.62 -7.10 28.97
CA LYS A 194 2.74 -7.61 29.75
C LYS A 194 4.00 -7.88 28.91
N CYS A 195 3.90 -8.66 27.85
CA CYS A 195 5.06 -9.00 27.01
C CYS A 195 5.18 -8.13 25.76
N GLY A 196 4.19 -7.30 25.45
CA GLY A 196 4.20 -6.46 24.25
C GLY A 196 3.97 -7.21 22.94
N THR A 197 3.60 -8.50 23.00
CA THR A 197 3.20 -9.27 21.80
C THR A 197 2.07 -8.54 21.08
N ILE A 198 2.14 -8.49 19.76
CA ILE A 198 1.15 -7.80 18.91
C ILE A 198 0.41 -8.85 18.09
N ILE A 199 -0.91 -8.77 18.09
CA ILE A 199 -1.78 -9.52 17.16
C ILE A 199 -2.65 -8.54 16.39
N ARG A 200 -3.13 -8.95 15.21
CA ARG A 200 -4.05 -8.15 14.39
C ARG A 200 -5.27 -8.97 14.02
N SER A 201 -6.42 -8.31 13.90
CA SER A 201 -7.67 -8.97 13.48
C SER A 201 -8.56 -8.05 12.65
N THR A 202 -9.27 -8.62 11.67
CA THR A 202 -10.26 -7.90 10.86
C THR A 202 -11.59 -7.69 11.60
N LYS A 203 -11.84 -8.48 12.65
CA LYS A 203 -13.04 -8.44 13.52
C LYS A 203 -12.67 -8.03 14.94
N GLU A 204 -13.67 -7.64 15.74
CA GLU A 204 -13.45 -7.53 17.19
C GLU A 204 -13.29 -8.92 17.79
N VAL A 205 -12.20 -9.11 18.55
CA VAL A 205 -11.83 -10.39 19.12
C VAL A 205 -11.49 -10.22 20.60
N ARG A 206 -11.71 -11.27 21.38
CA ARG A 206 -11.24 -11.37 22.77
C ARG A 206 -10.23 -12.51 22.81
N VAL A 207 -8.95 -12.16 22.91
CA VAL A 207 -7.83 -13.10 22.83
C VAL A 207 -6.99 -12.98 24.09
N ILE A 208 -6.57 -14.12 24.64
CA ILE A 208 -5.67 -14.19 25.79
C ILE A 208 -4.27 -14.56 25.29
N CYS A 209 -3.24 -13.90 25.81
CA CYS A 209 -1.85 -14.30 25.63
C CYS A 209 -1.56 -15.53 26.48
N ALA A 210 -1.27 -16.68 25.86
CA ALA A 210 -0.99 -17.92 26.59
C ALA A 210 0.23 -17.81 27.53
N ASP A 211 1.26 -17.04 27.16
CA ASP A 211 2.46 -16.86 27.99
C ASP A 211 2.21 -15.98 29.22
N CYS A 212 1.38 -14.94 29.05
CA CYS A 212 1.14 -13.95 30.09
C CYS A 212 -0.15 -14.16 30.87
N MET A 213 -1.06 -14.97 30.34
CA MET A 213 -2.44 -15.16 30.78
C MET A 213 -3.24 -13.85 30.88
N GLU A 214 -2.87 -12.85 30.07
CA GLU A 214 -3.51 -11.54 30.01
C GLU A 214 -4.32 -11.36 28.73
N LEU A 215 -5.44 -10.65 28.82
CA LEU A 215 -6.21 -10.24 27.64
C LEU A 215 -5.41 -9.24 26.81
N PHE A 216 -5.37 -9.46 25.50
CA PHE A 216 -4.86 -8.48 24.57
C PHE A 216 -5.75 -7.24 24.59
N VAL A 217 -5.13 -6.06 24.69
CA VAL A 217 -5.83 -4.76 24.66
C VAL A 217 -5.72 -4.15 23.28
N LYS A 218 -6.78 -3.51 22.82
CA LYS A 218 -6.79 -2.81 21.52
C LYS A 218 -5.82 -1.62 21.59
N ALA A 219 -4.92 -1.53 20.62
CA ALA A 219 -4.06 -0.37 20.46
C ALA A 219 -4.73 0.63 19.50
N ASP A 220 -4.74 1.89 19.90
CA ASP A 220 -5.19 3.02 19.08
C ASP A 220 -4.27 3.31 17.88
#